data_AF-T1H9H1-F1
#
_entry.id   AF-T1H9H1-F1
#
_cell.length_a   1.000
_cell.length_b   1.000
_cell.length_c   1.000
_cell.angle_alpha   90.00
_cell.angle_beta   90.00
_cell.angle_gamma   90.00
#
_symmetry.space_group_name_H-M   'P 1'
#
loop_
_entity.id
_entity.type
_entity.pdbx_description
1 polymer ?
#
loop_
_entity_poly.entity_id
_entity_poly.type
_entity_poly.pdbx_seq_one_letter_code
_entity_poly.pdbx_strand_id
1 'polypeptide(L)'
;MSEVKHLLAQGLWKNNSALVQLLGMCPLLAVTSTATNALGLGLATTLVLTCTNAAISAMRRWVPSEIRIPIYVMIIAAVVSSVEMLINAYAYGLYQSLGIFIPLIVTNCLVIGRAEAYAAQNPVALSALDGFAMGMGATCTMFVLGSLRELLGNGTLFDGADLLLGNWAKALHIEVIHVDTSLLLAMLPPAQATDVSVNKATAKLYPVANTPETLLALGVDGVKAYIRTIGLFNSKAENIIKTCRILLDKHQGQVPENREALEALPGVGRKTANVVLNTAFGWPTIAVDTHIFRVCNRTGFAPGKNVDAVEEKLLKVVPAEFKIYCHHWLILHGRYTCIARKPRCGSCLIEDLCEFGDKVYA
;
A
#
# COMPACT_ATOMS: atom_id res chain seq x y z
N MET A 1 17.38 -4.10 42.49
CA MET A 1 16.65 -3.43 41.38
C MET A 1 16.28 -4.51 40.38
N SER A 2 14.99 -4.77 40.18
CA SER A 2 14.53 -6.06 39.65
C SER A 2 15.00 -6.31 38.21
N GLU A 3 15.45 -7.53 37.96
CA GLU A 3 15.83 -8.10 36.67
C GLU A 3 14.79 -7.81 35.57
N VAL A 4 13.52 -7.71 35.96
CA VAL A 4 12.37 -7.28 35.15
C VAL A 4 12.52 -5.86 34.59
N LYS A 5 12.94 -4.87 35.40
CA LYS A 5 13.16 -3.50 34.93
C LYS A 5 14.32 -3.43 33.92
N HIS A 6 15.34 -4.26 34.12
CA HIS A 6 16.47 -4.32 33.21
C HIS A 6 16.08 -4.93 31.86
N LEU A 7 15.30 -6.02 31.86
CA LEU A 7 14.76 -6.65 30.65
C LEU A 7 13.86 -5.71 29.84
N LEU A 8 12.94 -5.00 30.50
CA LEU A 8 12.06 -4.02 29.84
C LEU A 8 12.86 -2.86 29.24
N ALA A 9 13.83 -2.31 29.97
CA ALA A 9 14.67 -1.22 29.48
C ALA A 9 15.59 -1.66 28.32
N GLN A 10 16.04 -2.92 28.33
CA GLN A 10 16.84 -3.48 27.25
C GLN A 10 16.00 -3.74 25.99
N GLY A 11 14.83 -4.38 26.11
CA GLY A 11 13.99 -4.69 24.94
C GLY A 11 13.39 -3.46 24.27
N LEU A 12 12.97 -2.46 25.06
CA LEU A 12 12.29 -1.27 24.52
C LEU A 12 13.27 -0.21 23.99
N TRP A 13 14.44 -0.03 24.61
CA TRP A 13 15.33 1.11 24.32
C TRP A 13 16.78 0.73 24.01
N LYS A 14 17.51 0.07 24.93
CA LYS A 14 18.97 -0.10 24.78
C LYS A 14 19.38 -1.16 23.75
N ASN A 15 18.55 -2.17 23.52
CA ASN A 15 18.82 -3.32 22.66
C ASN A 15 17.64 -3.60 21.72
N ASN A 16 16.93 -2.53 21.33
CA ASN A 16 15.79 -2.64 20.42
C ASN A 16 16.24 -3.32 19.12
N SER A 17 15.62 -4.46 18.82
CA SER A 17 16.04 -5.34 17.73
C SER A 17 15.94 -4.69 16.36
N ALA A 18 14.98 -3.79 16.16
CA ALA A 18 14.75 -3.12 14.90
C ALA A 18 15.67 -1.90 14.69
N LEU A 19 15.94 -1.14 15.74
CA LEU A 19 16.76 0.09 15.66
C LEU A 19 18.26 -0.16 15.83
N VAL A 20 18.66 -1.08 16.71
CA VAL A 20 20.05 -1.28 17.11
C VAL A 20 20.64 -2.55 16.49
N GLN A 21 19.88 -3.64 16.43
CA GLN A 21 20.39 -4.94 15.96
C GLN A 21 20.09 -5.21 14.48
N LEU A 22 19.25 -4.39 13.83
CA LEU A 22 18.81 -4.55 12.44
C LEU A 22 18.26 -5.97 12.15
N LEU A 23 17.70 -6.64 13.16
CA LEU A 23 17.09 -7.96 13.02
C LEU A 23 15.61 -7.82 12.69
N GLY A 24 15.09 -8.63 11.77
CA GLY A 24 13.69 -8.57 11.33
C GLY A 24 13.40 -7.52 10.26
N MET A 25 14.40 -7.15 9.44
CA MET A 25 14.25 -6.18 8.34
C MET A 25 13.27 -6.63 7.25
N CYS A 26 13.15 -7.93 7.00
CA CYS A 26 12.26 -8.48 5.97
C CYS A 26 10.78 -8.10 6.20
N PRO A 27 10.16 -8.39 7.38
CA PRO A 27 8.81 -7.93 7.65
C PRO A 27 8.71 -6.41 7.79
N LEU A 28 9.76 -5.76 8.33
CA LEU A 28 9.79 -4.31 8.51
C LEU A 28 9.72 -3.56 7.18
N LEU A 29 10.40 -4.01 6.12
CA LEU A 29 10.33 -3.34 4.82
C LEU A 29 9.05 -3.65 4.06
N ALA A 30 8.54 -4.87 4.19
CA ALA A 30 7.42 -5.39 3.41
C ALA A 30 6.06 -4.86 3.88
N VAL A 31 5.86 -4.70 5.20
CA VAL A 31 4.51 -4.51 5.78
C VAL A 31 4.29 -3.13 6.41
N THR A 32 5.34 -2.31 6.58
CA THR A 32 5.20 -0.93 7.10
C THR A 32 4.74 0.07 6.02
N SER A 33 3.90 -0.35 5.08
CA SER A 33 3.26 0.58 4.13
C SER A 33 2.16 1.40 4.81
N THR A 34 1.45 0.79 5.78
CA THR A 34 0.45 1.45 6.62
C THR A 34 0.73 1.18 8.10
N ALA A 35 0.31 2.09 8.97
CA ALA A 35 0.38 1.99 10.42
C ALA A 35 -0.43 0.80 10.96
N THR A 36 -1.57 0.51 10.33
CA THR A 36 -2.46 -0.59 10.67
C THR A 36 -1.81 -1.95 10.42
N ASN A 37 -1.26 -2.17 9.22
CA ASN A 37 -0.56 -3.40 8.89
C ASN A 37 0.71 -3.57 9.73
N ALA A 38 1.45 -2.49 9.96
CA ALA A 38 2.63 -2.50 10.83
C ALA A 38 2.28 -2.90 12.27
N LEU A 39 1.18 -2.38 12.81
CA LEU A 39 0.69 -2.72 14.14
C LEU A 39 0.24 -4.18 14.21
N GLY A 40 -0.56 -4.63 13.24
CA GLY A 40 -1.06 -6.01 13.20
C GLY A 40 0.06 -7.04 13.12
N LEU A 41 1.04 -6.84 12.24
CA LEU A 41 2.18 -7.76 12.13
C LEU A 41 3.10 -7.69 13.34
N GLY A 42 3.32 -6.50 13.91
CA GLY A 42 4.11 -6.33 15.13
C GLY A 42 3.50 -7.08 16.31
N LEU A 43 2.20 -6.92 16.54
CA LEU A 43 1.48 -7.64 17.59
C LEU A 43 1.49 -9.16 17.38
N ALA A 44 1.29 -9.63 16.15
CA ALA A 44 1.42 -11.06 15.82
C ALA A 44 2.83 -11.58 16.11
N THR A 45 3.86 -10.82 15.73
CA THR A 45 5.27 -11.16 15.99
C THR A 45 5.57 -11.19 17.49
N THR A 46 4.98 -10.28 18.28
CA THR A 46 5.11 -10.24 19.74
C THR A 46 4.49 -11.47 20.40
N LEU A 47 3.30 -11.86 19.95
CA LEU A 47 2.63 -13.06 20.43
C LEU A 47 3.46 -14.31 20.11
N VAL A 48 3.94 -14.43 18.86
CA VAL A 48 4.81 -15.54 18.44
C VAL A 48 6.07 -15.58 19.29
N LEU A 49 6.83 -14.48 19.41
CA LEU A 49 8.06 -14.41 20.22
C LEU A 49 7.85 -14.86 21.67
N THR A 50 6.76 -14.42 22.27
CA THR A 50 6.41 -14.77 23.66
C THR A 50 6.16 -16.28 23.78
N CYS A 51 5.34 -16.84 22.88
CA CYS A 51 5.00 -18.26 22.87
C CYS A 51 6.21 -19.15 22.51
N THR A 52 7.01 -18.77 21.51
CA THR A 52 8.18 -19.55 21.09
C THR A 52 9.27 -19.53 22.16
N ASN A 53 9.54 -18.38 22.79
CA ASN A 53 10.54 -18.32 23.85
C ASN A 53 10.10 -19.14 25.08
N ALA A 54 8.82 -19.12 25.42
CA ALA A 54 8.29 -19.96 26.48
C ALA A 54 8.42 -21.46 26.15
N ALA A 55 8.02 -21.87 24.94
CA ALA A 55 8.08 -23.26 24.48
C ALA A 55 9.51 -23.79 24.42
N ILE A 56 10.44 -23.03 23.82
CA ILE A 56 11.85 -23.40 23.69
C ILE A 56 12.51 -23.50 25.08
N SER A 57 12.23 -22.54 25.97
CA SER A 57 12.72 -22.58 27.35
C SER A 57 12.21 -23.79 28.13
N ALA A 58 10.96 -24.20 27.92
CA ALA A 58 10.37 -25.39 28.55
C ALA A 58 11.00 -26.69 28.03
N MET A 59 11.27 -26.76 26.72
CA MET A 59 11.82 -27.94 26.06
C MET A 59 13.35 -28.02 26.12
N ARG A 60 14.05 -26.98 26.59
CA ARG A 60 15.52 -26.86 26.52
C ARG A 60 16.31 -28.06 27.06
N ARG A 61 15.76 -28.81 28.01
CA ARG A 61 16.41 -29.99 28.62
C ARG A 61 16.42 -31.22 27.71
N TRP A 62 15.57 -31.25 26.68
CA TRP A 62 15.40 -32.39 25.78
C TRP A 62 15.99 -32.14 24.38
N VAL A 63 16.58 -30.97 24.15
CA VAL A 63 17.12 -30.56 22.85
C VAL A 63 18.60 -30.95 22.75
N PRO A 64 19.00 -31.84 21.81
CA PRO A 64 20.41 -32.15 21.56
C PRO A 64 21.16 -30.94 21.00
N SER A 65 22.43 -30.79 21.39
CA SER A 65 23.28 -29.65 20.98
C SER A 65 23.49 -29.59 19.46
N GLU A 66 23.53 -30.75 18.81
CA GLU A 66 23.95 -30.90 17.41
C GLU A 66 22.89 -30.40 16.43
N ILE A 67 21.61 -30.47 16.82
CA ILE A 67 20.45 -30.16 15.94
C ILE A 67 19.50 -29.14 16.57
N ARG A 68 20.01 -28.29 17.47
CA ARG A 68 19.20 -27.30 18.20
C ARG A 68 18.48 -26.30 17.28
N ILE A 69 19.17 -25.77 16.26
CA ILE A 69 18.60 -24.75 15.36
C ILE A 69 17.44 -25.34 14.53
N PRO A 70 17.58 -26.51 13.86
CA PRO A 70 16.45 -27.17 13.21
C PRO A 70 15.25 -27.41 14.14
N ILE A 71 15.49 -27.86 15.38
CA ILE A 71 14.42 -28.08 16.36
C ILE A 71 13.71 -26.77 16.71
N TYR A 72 14.45 -25.68 16.95
CA TYR A 72 13.87 -24.37 17.22
C TYR A 72 13.03 -23.87 16.05
N VAL A 73 13.52 -24.02 14.82
CA VAL A 73 12.76 -23.64 13.61
C VAL A 73 11.45 -24.43 13.51
N MET A 74 11.45 -25.73 13.81
CA MET A 74 10.21 -26.52 13.83
C MET A 74 9.23 -26.07 14.91
N ILE A 75 9.71 -25.77 16.13
CA ILE A 75 8.87 -25.24 17.21
C ILE A 75 8.28 -23.88 16.82
N ILE A 76 9.10 -22.99 16.24
CA ILE A 76 8.66 -21.68 15.75
C ILE A 76 7.59 -21.87 14.67
N ALA A 77 7.81 -22.75 13.69
CA ALA A 77 6.84 -23.03 12.63
C ALA A 77 5.49 -23.49 13.18
N ALA A 78 5.48 -24.43 14.13
CA ALA A 78 4.25 -24.91 14.76
C ALA A 78 3.50 -23.79 15.50
N VAL A 79 4.21 -22.93 16.24
CA VAL A 79 3.61 -21.79 16.94
C VAL A 79 3.07 -20.76 15.95
N VAL A 80 3.84 -20.42 14.91
CA VAL A 80 3.41 -19.46 13.87
C VAL A 80 2.15 -19.96 13.16
N SER A 81 2.11 -21.23 12.72
CA SER A 81 0.92 -21.79 12.07
C SER A 81 -0.30 -21.81 13.01
N SER A 82 -0.10 -22.08 14.30
CA SER A 82 -1.18 -22.01 15.29
C SER A 82 -1.72 -20.58 15.45
N VAL A 83 -0.84 -19.58 15.50
CA VAL A 83 -1.21 -18.17 15.56
C VAL A 83 -1.89 -17.73 14.27
N GLU A 84 -1.41 -18.18 13.11
CA GLU A 84 -2.02 -17.92 11.81
C GLU A 84 -3.48 -18.38 11.76
N MET A 85 -3.74 -19.63 12.18
CA MET A 85 -5.10 -20.17 12.25
C MET A 85 -5.99 -19.39 13.22
N LEU A 86 -5.43 -18.92 14.34
CA LEU A 86 -6.15 -18.10 15.31
C LEU A 86 -6.50 -16.72 14.73
N ILE A 87 -5.58 -16.08 14.02
CA ILE A 87 -5.83 -14.82 13.32
C ILE A 87 -6.91 -15.01 12.24
N ASN A 88 -6.84 -16.09 11.46
CA ASN A 88 -7.87 -16.42 10.46
C ASN A 88 -9.26 -16.58 11.09
N ALA A 89 -9.35 -17.16 12.29
CA ALA A 89 -10.61 -17.37 12.99
C ALA A 89 -11.20 -16.08 13.61
N TYR A 90 -10.37 -15.24 14.24
CA TYR A 90 -10.83 -14.09 15.04
C TYR A 90 -10.66 -12.73 14.36
N ALA A 91 -9.78 -12.62 13.37
CA ALA A 91 -9.42 -11.37 12.71
C ALA A 91 -9.22 -11.59 11.19
N TYR A 92 -10.27 -12.04 10.50
CA TYR A 92 -10.21 -12.41 9.09
C TYR A 92 -9.78 -11.26 8.16
N GLY A 93 -10.20 -10.02 8.45
CA GLY A 93 -9.75 -8.84 7.69
C GLY A 93 -8.22 -8.65 7.77
N LEU A 94 -7.66 -8.85 8.96
CA LEU A 94 -6.21 -8.82 9.17
C LEU A 94 -5.50 -9.99 8.46
N TYR A 95 -6.12 -11.18 8.45
CA TYR A 95 -5.61 -12.34 7.71
C TYR A 95 -5.54 -12.09 6.20
N GLN A 96 -6.55 -11.44 5.61
CA GLN A 96 -6.52 -11.11 4.18
C GLN A 96 -5.35 -10.19 3.79
N SER A 97 -4.98 -9.25 4.67
CA SER A 97 -3.87 -8.32 4.42
C SER A 97 -2.49 -8.91 4.79
N LEU A 98 -2.40 -9.68 5.88
CA LEU A 98 -1.13 -10.16 6.44
C LEU A 98 -0.84 -11.64 6.17
N GLY A 99 -1.79 -12.41 5.65
CA GLY A 99 -1.70 -13.88 5.56
C GLY A 99 -0.45 -14.38 4.83
N ILE A 100 -0.03 -13.68 3.78
CA ILE A 100 1.19 -14.02 3.01
C ILE A 100 2.47 -13.77 3.85
N PHE A 101 2.42 -12.83 4.79
CA PHE A 101 3.56 -12.40 5.60
C PHE A 101 3.68 -13.14 6.94
N ILE A 102 2.61 -13.75 7.46
CA ILE A 102 2.65 -14.50 8.72
C ILE A 102 3.66 -15.68 8.66
N PRO A 103 3.71 -16.50 7.58
CA PRO A 103 4.71 -17.56 7.45
C PRO A 103 6.17 -17.05 7.46
N LEU A 104 6.43 -15.80 7.08
CA LEU A 104 7.77 -15.20 7.14
C LEU A 104 8.24 -14.96 8.58
N ILE A 105 7.35 -15.02 9.57
CA ILE A 105 7.74 -14.95 10.98
C ILE A 105 8.59 -16.18 11.35
N VAL A 106 8.38 -17.33 10.69
CA VAL A 106 9.15 -18.55 10.95
C VAL A 106 10.64 -18.36 10.68
N THR A 107 10.97 -17.64 9.62
CA THR A 107 12.35 -17.37 9.20
C THR A 107 12.87 -16.03 9.71
N ASN A 108 12.15 -15.39 10.63
CA ASN A 108 12.55 -14.09 11.16
C ASN A 108 13.76 -14.23 12.10
N CYS A 109 14.84 -13.55 11.75
CA CYS A 109 16.10 -13.54 12.50
C CYS A 109 15.93 -13.07 13.95
N LEU A 110 14.93 -12.23 14.26
CA LEU A 110 14.62 -11.83 15.63
C LEU A 110 14.15 -13.02 16.48
N VAL A 111 13.24 -13.83 15.93
CA VAL A 111 12.64 -14.96 16.64
C VAL A 111 13.69 -16.03 16.89
N ILE A 112 14.44 -16.40 15.84
CA ILE A 112 15.53 -17.37 15.93
C ILE A 112 16.65 -16.86 16.87
N GLY A 113 17.02 -15.58 16.75
CA GLY A 113 18.07 -14.98 17.56
C GLY A 113 17.76 -14.94 19.05
N ARG A 114 16.52 -14.58 19.45
CA ARG A 114 16.13 -14.60 20.87
C ARG A 114 15.96 -16.01 21.41
N ALA A 115 15.48 -16.94 20.58
CA ALA A 115 15.38 -18.35 20.94
C ALA A 115 16.74 -18.93 21.35
N GLU A 116 17.78 -18.66 20.54
CA GLU A 116 19.13 -19.17 20.79
C GLU A 116 19.87 -18.39 21.89
N ALA A 117 19.83 -17.05 21.85
CA ALA A 117 20.63 -16.21 22.73
C ALA A 117 20.06 -16.10 24.16
N TYR A 118 18.74 -16.27 24.34
CA TYR A 118 18.09 -16.06 25.64
C TYR A 118 17.20 -17.22 26.08
N ALA A 119 16.27 -17.69 25.24
CA ALA A 119 15.29 -18.70 25.65
C ALA A 119 15.92 -20.04 26.02
N ALA A 120 16.95 -20.47 25.27
CA ALA A 120 17.67 -21.71 25.51
C ALA A 120 18.41 -21.74 26.87
N GLN A 121 18.72 -20.58 27.45
CA GLN A 121 19.58 -20.45 28.62
C GLN A 121 18.83 -20.06 29.90
N ASN A 122 17.59 -19.56 29.77
CA ASN A 122 16.84 -18.94 30.87
C ASN A 122 15.56 -19.72 31.23
N PRO A 123 14.96 -19.52 32.43
CA PRO A 123 13.69 -20.13 32.82
C PRO A 123 12.48 -19.54 32.07
N VAL A 124 11.41 -20.33 31.96
CA VAL A 124 10.24 -20.05 31.09
C VAL A 124 9.64 -18.66 31.33
N ALA A 125 9.45 -18.26 32.58
CA ALA A 125 8.86 -16.96 32.91
C ALA A 125 9.73 -15.78 32.44
N LEU A 126 11.05 -15.87 32.60
CA LEU A 126 11.97 -14.82 32.12
C LEU A 126 12.07 -14.84 30.60
N SER A 127 12.08 -16.01 29.98
CA SER A 127 12.10 -16.15 28.51
C SER A 127 10.83 -15.61 27.85
N ALA A 128 9.65 -15.84 28.46
CA ALA A 128 8.40 -15.27 28.00
C ALA A 128 8.39 -13.74 28.12
N LEU A 129 8.86 -13.20 29.26
CA LEU A 129 8.96 -11.76 29.48
C LEU A 129 9.94 -11.10 28.50
N ASP A 130 11.04 -11.77 28.18
CA ASP A 130 11.98 -11.33 27.16
C ASP A 130 11.35 -11.30 25.76
N GLY A 131 10.64 -12.37 25.38
CA GLY A 131 9.93 -12.44 24.10
C GLY A 131 8.90 -11.32 23.97
N PHE A 132 8.14 -11.07 25.04
CA PHE A 132 7.18 -9.97 25.11
C PHE A 132 7.84 -8.60 24.98
N ALA A 133 8.90 -8.33 25.75
CA ALA A 133 9.59 -7.04 25.74
C ALA A 133 10.24 -6.75 24.37
N MET A 134 10.88 -7.75 23.76
CA MET A 134 11.50 -7.63 22.44
C MET A 134 10.45 -7.46 21.34
N GLY A 135 9.35 -8.23 21.41
CA GLY A 135 8.23 -8.09 20.48
C GLY A 135 7.57 -6.72 20.55
N MET A 136 7.31 -6.21 21.75
CA MET A 136 6.79 -4.86 21.94
C MET A 136 7.74 -3.79 21.39
N GLY A 137 9.05 -3.93 21.64
CA GLY A 137 10.05 -3.02 21.09
C GLY A 137 10.02 -2.97 19.56
N ALA A 138 9.97 -4.15 18.91
CA ALA A 138 9.84 -4.26 17.47
C ALA A 138 8.51 -3.69 16.95
N THR A 139 7.40 -3.94 17.66
CA THR A 139 6.06 -3.42 17.32
C THR A 139 6.03 -1.90 17.34
N CYS A 140 6.60 -1.27 18.39
CA CYS A 140 6.69 0.18 18.47
C CYS A 140 7.50 0.76 17.30
N THR A 141 8.64 0.15 16.95
CA THR A 141 9.44 0.61 15.82
C THR A 141 8.70 0.45 14.49
N MET A 142 8.06 -0.71 14.26
CA MET A 142 7.26 -0.94 13.05
C MET A 142 6.09 0.05 12.96
N PHE A 143 5.39 0.30 14.06
CA PHE A 143 4.27 1.24 14.11
C PHE A 143 4.70 2.67 13.80
N VAL A 144 5.80 3.16 14.41
CA VAL A 144 6.33 4.50 14.12
C VAL A 144 6.75 4.61 12.66
N LEU A 145 7.44 3.61 12.14
CA LEU A 145 7.93 3.62 10.75
C LEU A 145 6.78 3.48 9.73
N GLY A 146 5.77 2.67 10.04
CA GLY A 146 4.53 2.54 9.27
C GLY A 146 3.72 3.84 9.26
N SER A 147 3.57 4.48 10.43
CA SER A 147 2.91 5.78 10.56
C SER A 147 3.62 6.87 9.76
N LEU A 148 4.95 6.94 9.83
CA LEU A 148 5.74 7.89 9.05
C LEU A 148 5.61 7.63 7.54
N ARG A 149 5.65 6.36 7.12
CA ARG A 149 5.53 5.99 5.70
C ARG A 149 4.12 6.25 5.16
N GLU A 150 3.09 6.00 5.94
CA GLU A 150 1.70 6.28 5.58
C GLU A 150 1.47 7.80 5.47
N LEU A 151 1.94 8.56 6.46
CA LEU A 151 1.80 10.02 6.49
C LEU A 151 2.53 10.68 5.30
N LEU A 152 3.75 10.22 4.96
CA LEU A 152 4.51 10.74 3.83
C LEU A 152 4.00 10.24 2.47
N GLY A 153 3.38 9.07 2.42
CA GLY A 153 2.92 8.43 1.18
C GLY A 153 1.53 8.88 0.78
N ASN A 154 0.58 8.78 1.70
CA ASN A 154 -0.86 8.95 1.44
C ASN A 154 -1.46 10.19 2.12
N GLY A 155 -0.76 10.81 3.08
CA GLY A 155 -1.30 11.95 3.84
C GLY A 155 -2.40 11.57 4.84
N THR A 156 -2.63 10.27 5.02
CA THR A 156 -3.58 9.68 5.96
C THR A 156 -2.83 9.04 7.13
N LEU A 157 -3.55 8.85 8.25
CA LEU A 157 -3.10 8.06 9.39
C LEU A 157 -4.22 7.09 9.77
N PHE A 158 -3.88 5.82 9.97
CA PHE A 158 -4.80 4.74 10.31
C PHE A 158 -5.76 4.33 9.19
N ASP A 159 -5.30 4.40 7.94
CA ASP A 159 -6.02 3.84 6.80
C ASP A 159 -6.22 2.32 6.96
N GLY A 160 -7.46 1.87 6.79
CA GLY A 160 -7.87 0.48 7.04
C GLY A 160 -7.95 0.05 8.52
N ALA A 161 -8.04 0.98 9.48
CA ALA A 161 -8.16 0.60 10.91
C ALA A 161 -9.45 -0.13 11.25
N ASP A 162 -10.49 0.04 10.43
CA ASP A 162 -11.76 -0.69 10.49
C ASP A 162 -11.59 -2.20 10.24
N LEU A 163 -10.60 -2.61 9.45
CA LEU A 163 -10.26 -4.04 9.26
C LEU A 163 -9.64 -4.69 10.50
N LEU A 164 -9.07 -3.88 11.42
CA LEU A 164 -8.27 -4.37 12.55
C LEU A 164 -9.00 -4.25 13.89
N LEU A 165 -9.74 -3.17 14.09
CA LEU A 165 -10.43 -2.87 15.34
C LEU A 165 -11.96 -2.95 15.18
N GLY A 166 -12.47 -3.10 13.96
CA GLY A 166 -13.90 -3.12 13.65
C GLY A 166 -14.48 -1.74 13.37
N ASN A 167 -15.79 -1.67 13.11
CA ASN A 167 -16.47 -0.48 12.59
C ASN A 167 -16.29 0.80 13.42
N TRP A 168 -15.99 0.70 14.72
CA TRP A 168 -15.77 1.86 15.58
C TRP A 168 -14.45 2.59 15.27
N ALA A 169 -13.47 1.90 14.68
CA ALA A 169 -12.17 2.47 14.34
C ALA A 169 -12.16 3.28 13.04
N LYS A 170 -13.29 3.37 12.33
CA LYS A 170 -13.48 4.41 11.30
C LYS A 170 -13.30 5.83 11.87
N ALA A 171 -13.58 6.02 13.17
CA ALA A 171 -13.38 7.30 13.86
C ALA A 171 -11.90 7.63 14.15
N LEU A 172 -10.98 6.67 14.00
CA LEU A 172 -9.54 6.88 14.16
C LEU A 172 -8.83 7.29 12.87
N HIS A 173 -9.54 7.32 11.74
CA HIS A 173 -8.99 7.81 10.47
C HIS A 173 -8.75 9.32 10.58
N ILE A 174 -7.48 9.72 10.64
CA ILE A 174 -7.09 11.12 10.66
C ILE A 174 -6.52 11.45 9.27
N GLU A 175 -7.32 12.15 8.47
CA GLU A 175 -6.82 12.79 7.25
C GLU A 175 -6.07 14.05 7.62
N VAL A 176 -4.74 13.98 7.58
CA VAL A 176 -3.89 15.14 7.89
C VAL A 176 -3.72 16.04 6.66
N ILE A 177 -3.93 15.49 5.45
CA ILE A 177 -3.86 16.25 4.20
C ILE A 177 -5.12 15.96 3.36
N HIS A 178 -6.08 16.89 3.36
CA HIS A 178 -7.12 16.94 2.33
C HIS A 178 -6.46 17.29 0.99
N VAL A 179 -6.04 16.26 0.25
CA VAL A 179 -5.88 16.37 -1.19
C VAL A 179 -7.13 15.75 -1.79
N ASP A 180 -8.08 16.58 -2.22
CA ASP A 180 -9.16 16.12 -3.07
C ASP A 180 -8.54 15.53 -4.34
N THR A 181 -8.37 14.21 -4.34
CA THR A 181 -7.76 13.47 -5.45
C THR A 181 -8.59 13.67 -6.72
N SER A 182 -9.91 13.86 -6.56
CA SER A 182 -10.85 14.33 -7.59
C SER A 182 -10.42 15.66 -8.20
N LEU A 183 -10.05 16.64 -7.37
CA LEU A 183 -9.62 17.98 -7.78
C LEU A 183 -8.28 17.91 -8.52
N LEU A 184 -7.33 17.13 -8.01
CA LEU A 184 -6.01 16.91 -8.63
C LEU A 184 -6.15 16.29 -10.02
N LEU A 185 -6.92 15.21 -10.13
CA LEU A 185 -7.15 14.48 -11.38
C LEU A 185 -7.91 15.34 -12.41
N ALA A 186 -8.87 16.16 -11.97
CA ALA A 186 -9.61 17.06 -12.84
C ALA A 186 -8.76 18.25 -13.33
N MET A 187 -7.89 18.79 -12.48
CA MET A 187 -7.14 20.03 -12.76
C MET A 187 -5.80 19.82 -13.47
N LEU A 188 -5.15 18.66 -13.29
CA LEU A 188 -3.84 18.36 -13.88
C LEU A 188 -3.87 17.06 -14.68
N PRO A 189 -4.44 17.06 -15.90
CA PRO A 189 -4.32 15.92 -16.79
C PRO A 189 -2.83 15.58 -17.01
N PRO A 190 -2.42 14.31 -16.90
CA PRO A 190 -1.03 13.88 -17.11
C PRO A 190 -0.57 14.00 -18.59
N ALA A 191 -1.34 14.69 -19.43
CA ALA A 191 -0.94 15.00 -20.80
C ALA A 191 0.48 15.59 -20.82
N GLN A 192 1.40 14.87 -21.46
CA GLN A 192 2.82 15.22 -21.60
C GLN A 192 3.55 15.46 -20.26
N ALA A 193 3.16 14.76 -19.20
CA ALA A 193 3.84 14.77 -17.91
C ALA A 193 3.92 13.36 -17.33
N THR A 194 4.92 13.09 -16.49
CA THR A 194 5.02 11.83 -15.76
C THR A 194 4.36 11.97 -14.40
N ASP A 195 3.81 10.88 -13.87
CA ASP A 195 3.19 10.87 -12.54
C ASP A 195 4.16 11.43 -11.47
N VAL A 196 5.45 11.13 -11.61
CA VAL A 196 6.52 11.64 -10.73
C VAL A 196 6.67 13.17 -10.82
N SER A 197 6.60 13.77 -12.01
CA SER A 197 6.76 15.22 -12.15
C SER A 197 5.53 15.98 -11.63
N VAL A 198 4.34 15.39 -11.81
CA VAL A 198 3.08 15.93 -11.24
C VAL A 198 3.12 15.89 -9.72
N ASN A 199 3.51 14.76 -9.11
CA ASN A 199 3.59 14.61 -7.66
C ASN A 199 4.59 15.59 -7.03
N LYS A 200 5.74 15.83 -7.67
CA LYS A 200 6.73 16.81 -7.18
C LYS A 200 6.23 18.25 -7.20
N ALA A 201 5.43 18.62 -8.18
CA ALA A 201 4.89 19.97 -8.28
C ALA A 201 3.73 20.17 -7.30
N THR A 202 2.81 19.20 -7.22
CA THR A 202 1.65 19.24 -6.32
C THR A 202 2.07 19.21 -4.85
N ALA A 203 3.13 18.46 -4.49
CA ALA A 203 3.71 18.47 -3.14
C ALA A 203 4.16 19.86 -2.67
N LYS A 204 4.45 20.80 -3.60
CA LYS A 204 4.78 22.19 -3.28
C LYS A 204 3.59 23.13 -3.38
N LEU A 205 2.68 22.88 -4.32
CA LEU A 205 1.51 23.73 -4.58
C LEU A 205 0.43 23.56 -3.49
N TYR A 206 0.09 22.32 -3.15
CA TYR A 206 -1.06 22.01 -2.29
C TYR A 206 -0.93 22.42 -0.83
N PRO A 207 0.26 22.49 -0.22
CA PRO A 207 0.40 23.13 1.08
C PRO A 207 0.02 24.62 1.09
N VAL A 208 0.01 25.27 -0.08
CA VAL A 208 -0.28 26.70 -0.23
C VAL A 208 -1.68 26.95 -0.80
N ALA A 209 -2.10 26.12 -1.77
CA ALA A 209 -3.40 26.23 -2.41
C ALA A 209 -3.89 24.84 -2.87
N ASN A 210 -4.88 24.29 -2.18
CA ASN A 210 -5.49 22.98 -2.45
C ASN A 210 -7.01 23.04 -2.69
N THR A 211 -7.62 24.22 -2.71
CA THR A 211 -9.07 24.39 -2.99
C THR A 211 -9.29 25.30 -4.20
N PRO A 212 -10.46 25.26 -4.86
CA PRO A 212 -10.77 26.17 -5.96
C PRO A 212 -10.59 27.66 -5.59
N GLU A 213 -10.98 28.07 -4.39
CA GLU A 213 -10.89 29.44 -3.89
C GLU A 213 -9.43 29.87 -3.69
N THR A 214 -8.62 29.01 -3.06
CA THR A 214 -7.21 29.29 -2.79
C THR A 214 -6.39 29.31 -4.08
N LEU A 215 -6.70 28.41 -5.03
CA LEU A 215 -6.08 28.41 -6.37
C LEU A 215 -6.47 29.63 -7.20
N LEU A 216 -7.73 30.08 -7.15
CA LEU A 216 -8.14 31.33 -7.79
C LEU A 216 -7.46 32.55 -7.18
N ALA A 217 -7.33 32.60 -5.85
CA ALA A 217 -6.63 33.67 -5.14
C ALA A 217 -5.14 33.72 -5.50
N LEU A 218 -4.50 32.55 -5.71
CA LEU A 218 -3.12 32.45 -6.16
C LEU A 218 -2.93 32.95 -7.61
N GLY A 219 -3.96 32.84 -8.43
CA GLY A 219 -3.98 33.32 -9.80
C GLY A 219 -3.11 32.51 -10.77
N VAL A 220 -3.20 32.84 -12.07
CA VAL A 220 -2.52 32.08 -13.14
C VAL A 220 -1.00 32.10 -12.96
N ASP A 221 -0.40 33.26 -12.69
CA ASP A 221 1.05 33.39 -12.58
C ASP A 221 1.61 32.74 -11.31
N GLY A 222 0.85 32.79 -10.20
CA GLY A 222 1.18 32.08 -8.98
C GLY A 222 1.19 30.56 -9.22
N VAL A 223 0.14 30.01 -9.85
CA VAL A 223 0.10 28.58 -10.21
C VAL A 223 1.26 28.20 -11.13
N LYS A 224 1.55 29.00 -12.18
CA LYS A 224 2.68 28.75 -13.10
C LYS A 224 4.01 28.60 -12.37
N ALA A 225 4.26 29.39 -11.32
CA ALA A 225 5.50 29.30 -10.55
C ALA A 225 5.73 27.91 -9.93
N TYR A 226 4.65 27.27 -9.45
CA TYR A 226 4.71 25.93 -8.84
C TYR A 226 4.75 24.81 -9.88
N ILE A 227 4.04 24.95 -11.01
CA ILE A 227 3.93 23.89 -12.02
C ILE A 227 4.89 24.05 -13.21
N ARG A 228 5.84 25.00 -13.18
CA ARG A 228 6.79 25.28 -14.27
C ARG A 228 7.59 24.08 -14.77
N THR A 229 7.76 23.06 -13.93
CA THR A 229 8.48 21.81 -14.25
C THR A 229 7.63 20.81 -15.04
N ILE A 230 6.33 21.07 -15.21
CA ILE A 230 5.38 20.22 -15.94
C ILE A 230 5.30 20.68 -17.40
N GLY A 231 5.26 19.73 -18.34
CA GLY A 231 4.99 20.04 -19.74
C GLY A 231 3.64 20.76 -19.94
N LEU A 232 3.61 21.75 -20.84
CA LEU A 232 2.44 22.58 -21.12
C LEU A 232 1.93 23.42 -19.93
N PHE A 233 2.82 23.78 -18.98
CA PHE A 233 2.42 24.49 -17.76
C PHE A 233 1.64 25.79 -17.99
N ASN A 234 1.90 26.52 -19.09
CA ASN A 234 1.18 27.75 -19.40
C ASN A 234 -0.32 27.51 -19.62
N SER A 235 -0.66 26.61 -20.55
CA SER A 235 -2.06 26.28 -20.84
C SER A 235 -2.70 25.51 -19.68
N LYS A 236 -1.94 24.67 -18.97
CA LYS A 236 -2.43 24.00 -17.76
C LYS A 236 -2.81 24.99 -16.66
N ALA A 237 -1.98 25.99 -16.36
CA ALA A 237 -2.31 27.00 -15.36
C ALA A 237 -3.61 27.75 -15.71
N GLU A 238 -3.79 28.12 -16.97
CA GLU A 238 -5.03 28.76 -17.42
C GLU A 238 -6.25 27.83 -17.28
N ASN A 239 -6.11 26.55 -17.66
CA ASN A 239 -7.18 25.57 -17.53
C ASN A 239 -7.54 25.30 -16.06
N ILE A 240 -6.54 25.24 -15.17
CA ILE A 240 -6.75 25.10 -13.71
C ILE A 240 -7.61 26.24 -13.20
N ILE A 241 -7.23 27.49 -13.47
CA ILE A 241 -7.96 28.68 -13.00
C ILE A 241 -9.37 28.74 -13.59
N LYS A 242 -9.54 28.43 -14.89
CA LYS A 242 -10.88 28.36 -15.51
C LYS A 242 -11.73 27.26 -14.89
N THR A 243 -11.15 26.09 -14.62
CA THR A 243 -11.82 24.97 -13.95
C THR A 243 -12.27 25.37 -12.55
N CYS A 244 -11.39 25.96 -11.73
CA CYS A 244 -11.74 26.44 -10.39
C CYS A 244 -12.94 27.40 -10.44
N ARG A 245 -12.95 28.32 -11.41
CA ARG A 245 -14.05 29.27 -11.59
C ARG A 245 -15.37 28.58 -11.94
N ILE A 246 -15.34 27.62 -12.88
CA ILE A 246 -16.52 26.81 -13.23
C ILE A 246 -17.02 26.00 -12.03
N LEU A 247 -16.12 25.41 -11.24
CA LEU A 247 -16.50 24.64 -10.05
C LEU A 247 -17.20 25.52 -9.02
N LEU A 248 -16.69 26.72 -8.74
CA LEU A 248 -17.35 27.65 -7.83
C LEU A 248 -18.70 28.13 -8.35
N ASP A 249 -18.76 28.55 -9.62
CA ASP A 249 -19.95 29.16 -10.20
C ASP A 249 -21.09 28.16 -10.42
N LYS A 250 -20.78 26.93 -10.86
CA LYS A 250 -21.78 25.94 -11.31
C LYS A 250 -21.90 24.71 -10.42
N HIS A 251 -20.87 24.40 -9.61
CA HIS A 251 -20.80 23.16 -8.85
C HIS A 251 -20.49 23.39 -7.35
N GLN A 252 -20.69 24.62 -6.85
CA GLN A 252 -20.51 24.98 -5.44
C GLN A 252 -19.12 24.61 -4.88
N GLY A 253 -18.08 24.70 -5.73
CA GLY A 253 -16.71 24.36 -5.37
C GLY A 253 -16.39 22.86 -5.39
N GLN A 254 -17.35 22.00 -5.69
CA GLN A 254 -17.17 20.55 -5.70
C GLN A 254 -16.96 20.01 -7.10
N VAL A 255 -16.14 18.95 -7.22
CA VAL A 255 -15.96 18.24 -8.48
C VAL A 255 -17.24 17.46 -8.81
N PRO A 256 -17.85 17.64 -9.99
CA PRO A 256 -19.11 16.99 -10.30
C PRO A 256 -18.94 15.49 -10.51
N GLU A 257 -19.80 14.69 -9.86
CA GLU A 257 -19.92 13.25 -10.06
C GLU A 257 -20.76 12.94 -11.33
N ASN A 258 -20.38 13.54 -12.46
CA ASN A 258 -21.06 13.36 -13.73
C ASN A 258 -20.06 13.48 -14.88
N ARG A 259 -20.02 12.48 -15.77
CA ARG A 259 -19.07 12.43 -16.89
C ARG A 259 -19.18 13.63 -17.83
N GLU A 260 -20.39 14.01 -18.22
CA GLU A 260 -20.63 15.12 -19.15
C GLU A 260 -20.22 16.46 -18.53
N ALA A 261 -20.50 16.64 -17.23
CA ALA A 261 -20.05 17.82 -16.49
C ALA A 261 -18.51 17.87 -16.36
N LEU A 262 -17.86 16.72 -16.16
CA LEU A 262 -16.40 16.62 -16.13
C LEU A 262 -15.79 16.91 -17.51
N GLU A 263 -16.34 16.35 -18.59
CA GLU A 263 -15.87 16.61 -19.96
C GLU A 263 -16.07 18.08 -20.40
N ALA A 264 -16.99 18.80 -19.77
CA ALA A 264 -17.14 20.24 -19.98
C ALA A 264 -16.03 21.09 -19.33
N LEU A 265 -15.22 20.50 -18.43
CA LEU A 265 -14.11 21.19 -17.78
C LEU A 265 -12.92 21.36 -18.76
N PRO A 266 -12.27 22.53 -18.79
CA PRO A 266 -11.14 22.78 -19.69
C PRO A 266 -9.99 21.76 -19.55
N GLY A 267 -9.71 21.03 -20.62
CA GLY A 267 -8.62 20.06 -20.67
C GLY A 267 -8.96 18.67 -20.13
N VAL A 268 -10.21 18.45 -19.70
CA VAL A 268 -10.71 17.13 -19.28
C VAL A 268 -11.40 16.49 -20.49
N GLY A 269 -10.79 15.44 -21.03
CA GLY A 269 -11.43 14.58 -22.03
C GLY A 269 -12.08 13.35 -21.40
N ARG A 270 -12.78 12.54 -22.21
CA ARG A 270 -13.44 11.30 -21.79
C ARG A 270 -12.58 10.39 -20.91
N LYS A 271 -11.32 10.17 -21.30
CA LYS A 271 -10.37 9.37 -20.51
C LYS A 271 -10.20 9.95 -19.10
N THR A 272 -9.92 11.25 -18.99
CA THR A 272 -9.69 11.92 -17.72
C THR A 272 -10.95 11.88 -16.86
N ALA A 273 -12.13 12.15 -17.44
CA ALA A 273 -13.41 12.06 -16.74
C ALA A 273 -13.66 10.65 -16.19
N ASN A 274 -13.43 9.61 -16.99
CA ASN A 274 -13.58 8.22 -16.54
C ASN A 274 -12.60 7.84 -15.42
N VAL A 275 -11.37 8.36 -15.43
CA VAL A 275 -10.39 8.16 -14.34
C VAL A 275 -10.86 8.87 -13.07
N VAL A 276 -11.33 10.11 -13.16
CA VAL A 276 -11.88 10.86 -12.01
C VAL A 276 -13.06 10.10 -11.39
N LEU A 277 -14.02 9.67 -12.21
CA LEU A 277 -15.18 8.90 -11.75
C LEU A 277 -14.80 7.57 -11.09
N ASN A 278 -13.85 6.84 -11.67
CA ASN A 278 -13.41 5.56 -11.10
C ASN A 278 -12.64 5.74 -9.79
N THR A 279 -11.61 6.58 -9.79
CA THR A 279 -10.68 6.68 -8.67
C THR A 279 -11.24 7.50 -7.51
N ALA A 280 -11.98 8.58 -7.78
CA ALA A 280 -12.49 9.46 -6.73
C ALA A 280 -13.91 9.10 -6.27
N PHE A 281 -14.77 8.65 -7.19
CA PHE A 281 -16.17 8.38 -6.89
C PHE A 281 -16.52 6.88 -6.89
N GLY A 282 -15.56 6.00 -7.17
CA GLY A 282 -15.77 4.55 -7.16
C GLY A 282 -16.66 4.04 -8.29
N TRP A 283 -16.85 4.81 -9.36
CA TRP A 283 -17.66 4.37 -10.49
C TRP A 283 -17.01 3.18 -11.20
N PRO A 284 -17.80 2.22 -11.70
CA PRO A 284 -17.29 1.07 -12.45
C PRO A 284 -16.92 1.45 -13.91
N THR A 285 -16.26 2.59 -14.09
CA THR A 285 -15.72 3.08 -15.38
C THR A 285 -14.33 2.54 -15.62
N ILE A 286 -14.03 2.16 -16.87
CA ILE A 286 -12.73 1.60 -17.26
C ILE A 286 -12.12 2.49 -18.33
N ALA A 287 -11.31 3.46 -17.92
CA ALA A 287 -10.64 4.34 -18.88
C ALA A 287 -9.60 3.56 -19.68
N VAL A 288 -9.65 3.61 -21.02
CA VAL A 288 -8.68 2.90 -21.87
C VAL A 288 -7.58 3.85 -22.33
N ASP A 289 -6.34 3.46 -22.09
CA ASP A 289 -5.15 4.17 -22.59
C ASP A 289 -4.30 3.29 -23.51
N THR A 290 -3.11 3.76 -23.90
CA THR A 290 -2.22 3.00 -24.79
C THR A 290 -1.68 1.71 -24.16
N HIS A 291 -1.62 1.61 -22.83
CA HIS A 291 -1.24 0.39 -22.14
C HIS A 291 -2.39 -0.62 -22.15
N ILE A 292 -3.57 -0.20 -21.71
CA ILE A 292 -4.76 -1.06 -21.65
C ILE A 292 -5.17 -1.50 -23.04
N PHE A 293 -5.18 -0.60 -24.03
CA PHE A 293 -5.46 -0.92 -25.43
C PHE A 293 -4.52 -2.01 -25.95
N ARG A 294 -3.22 -1.90 -25.68
CA ARG A 294 -2.23 -2.90 -26.08
C ARG A 294 -2.45 -4.23 -25.35
N VAL A 295 -2.63 -4.20 -24.04
CA VAL A 295 -2.84 -5.41 -23.22
C VAL A 295 -4.07 -6.17 -23.69
N CYS A 296 -5.21 -5.48 -23.86
CA CYS A 296 -6.47 -6.10 -24.26
C CYS A 296 -6.39 -6.73 -25.66
N ASN A 297 -5.68 -6.08 -26.59
CA ASN A 297 -5.50 -6.62 -27.93
C ASN A 297 -4.51 -7.78 -27.98
N ARG A 298 -3.41 -7.74 -27.21
CA ARG A 298 -2.42 -8.84 -27.18
C ARG A 298 -2.96 -10.09 -26.50
N THR A 299 -3.61 -9.92 -25.35
CA THR A 299 -4.08 -11.04 -24.53
C THR A 299 -5.34 -11.71 -25.09
N GLY A 300 -6.06 -11.07 -26.01
CA GLY A 300 -7.37 -11.53 -26.47
C GLY A 300 -8.52 -11.16 -25.52
N PHE A 301 -8.24 -10.53 -24.38
CA PHE A 301 -9.23 -10.24 -23.34
C PHE A 301 -10.38 -9.35 -23.82
N ALA A 302 -10.06 -8.24 -24.49
CA ALA A 302 -11.05 -7.31 -25.03
C ALA A 302 -10.52 -6.62 -26.30
N PRO A 303 -10.28 -7.37 -27.40
CA PRO A 303 -9.70 -6.80 -28.61
C PRO A 303 -10.68 -5.84 -29.29
N GLY A 304 -10.13 -4.75 -29.83
CA GLY A 304 -10.88 -3.68 -30.47
C GLY A 304 -9.99 -2.81 -31.35
N LYS A 305 -10.56 -2.28 -32.45
CA LYS A 305 -9.82 -1.49 -33.45
C LYS A 305 -9.44 -0.08 -32.96
N ASN A 306 -10.18 0.45 -31.99
CA ASN A 306 -9.97 1.77 -31.40
C ASN A 306 -10.27 1.73 -29.89
N VAL A 307 -9.96 2.83 -29.20
CA VAL A 307 -10.10 2.96 -27.74
C VAL A 307 -11.54 2.75 -27.30
N ASP A 308 -12.51 3.34 -28.00
CA ASP A 308 -13.93 3.22 -27.67
C ASP A 308 -14.43 1.77 -27.76
N ALA A 309 -14.03 1.02 -28.81
CA ALA A 309 -14.40 -0.38 -28.97
C ALA A 309 -13.82 -1.27 -27.86
N VAL A 310 -12.60 -0.98 -27.40
CA VAL A 310 -11.99 -1.70 -26.27
C VAL A 310 -12.71 -1.36 -24.97
N GLU A 311 -13.03 -0.09 -24.73
CA GLU A 311 -13.78 0.37 -23.55
C GLU A 311 -15.16 -0.28 -23.46
N GLU A 312 -15.94 -0.25 -24.55
CA GLU A 312 -17.27 -0.86 -24.61
C GLU A 312 -17.19 -2.38 -24.36
N LYS A 313 -16.18 -3.05 -24.91
CA LYS A 313 -16.00 -4.48 -24.74
C LYS A 313 -15.57 -4.83 -23.32
N LEU A 314 -14.68 -4.05 -22.70
CA LEU A 314 -14.30 -4.22 -21.29
C LEU A 314 -15.51 -4.11 -20.36
N LEU A 315 -16.39 -3.14 -20.60
CA LEU A 315 -17.62 -2.99 -19.81
C LEU A 315 -18.58 -4.19 -19.95
N LYS A 316 -18.52 -4.93 -21.06
CA LYS A 316 -19.33 -6.13 -21.32
C LYS A 316 -18.72 -7.39 -20.72
N VAL A 317 -17.40 -7.59 -20.84
CA VAL A 317 -16.74 -8.85 -20.47
C VAL A 317 -16.25 -8.89 -19.02
N VAL A 318 -16.01 -7.73 -18.41
CA VAL A 318 -15.54 -7.65 -17.02
C VAL A 318 -16.73 -7.80 -16.07
N PRO A 319 -16.74 -8.81 -15.16
CA PRO A 319 -17.79 -8.94 -14.15
C PRO A 319 -17.85 -7.72 -13.24
N ALA A 320 -19.05 -7.39 -12.73
CA ALA A 320 -19.30 -6.17 -11.97
C ALA A 320 -18.35 -5.97 -10.77
N GLU A 321 -18.05 -7.05 -10.05
CA GLU A 321 -17.12 -7.07 -8.90
C GLU A 321 -15.72 -6.55 -9.25
N PHE A 322 -15.26 -6.80 -10.48
CA PHE A 322 -13.90 -6.47 -10.90
C PHE A 322 -13.79 -5.11 -11.61
N LYS A 323 -14.91 -4.47 -11.96
CA LYS A 323 -14.89 -3.27 -12.82
C LYS A 323 -14.13 -2.10 -12.19
N ILE A 324 -14.23 -1.90 -10.88
CA ILE A 324 -13.56 -0.80 -10.18
C ILE A 324 -12.04 -0.93 -10.28
N TYR A 325 -11.49 -2.14 -10.14
CA TYR A 325 -10.04 -2.39 -10.09
C TYR A 325 -9.44 -2.74 -11.46
N CYS A 326 -10.26 -3.18 -12.41
CA CYS A 326 -9.82 -3.65 -13.73
C CYS A 326 -8.92 -2.63 -14.44
N HIS A 327 -9.27 -1.35 -14.38
CA HIS A 327 -8.45 -0.27 -14.96
C HIS A 327 -7.00 -0.30 -14.40
N HIS A 328 -6.86 -0.30 -13.08
CA HIS A 328 -5.57 -0.26 -12.38
C HIS A 328 -4.75 -1.52 -12.62
N TRP A 329 -5.38 -2.71 -12.66
CA TRP A 329 -4.66 -3.94 -12.97
C TRP A 329 -4.11 -3.94 -14.39
N LEU A 330 -4.92 -3.56 -15.38
CA LEU A 330 -4.50 -3.58 -16.78
C LEU A 330 -3.43 -2.52 -17.09
N ILE A 331 -3.52 -1.33 -16.51
CA ILE A 331 -2.49 -0.28 -16.71
C ILE A 331 -1.14 -0.71 -16.08
N LEU A 332 -1.13 -1.23 -14.86
CA LEU A 332 0.09 -1.70 -14.19
C LEU A 332 0.71 -2.88 -14.95
N HIS A 333 -0.12 -3.85 -15.37
CA HIS A 333 0.33 -4.98 -16.17
C HIS A 333 0.94 -4.52 -17.49
N GLY A 334 0.29 -3.59 -18.20
CA GLY A 334 0.82 -3.03 -19.44
C GLY A 334 2.05 -2.16 -19.25
N ARG A 335 2.22 -1.51 -18.09
CA ARG A 335 3.37 -0.65 -17.79
C ARG A 335 4.62 -1.44 -17.40
N TYR A 336 4.48 -2.53 -16.65
CA TYR A 336 5.62 -3.23 -16.05
C TYR A 336 5.91 -4.62 -16.66
N THR A 337 4.91 -5.28 -17.24
CA THR A 337 5.04 -6.66 -17.74
C THR A 337 4.83 -6.73 -19.25
N CYS A 338 3.63 -6.39 -19.73
CA CYS A 338 3.27 -6.37 -21.14
C CYS A 338 3.68 -5.05 -21.81
N ILE A 339 4.98 -4.76 -21.71
CA ILE A 339 5.58 -3.53 -22.26
C ILE A 339 5.54 -3.51 -23.79
N ALA A 340 5.59 -2.31 -24.37
CA ALA A 340 5.41 -2.11 -25.81
C ALA A 340 6.46 -2.87 -26.64
N ARG A 341 7.74 -2.75 -26.26
CA ARG A 341 8.88 -3.42 -26.90
C ARG A 341 9.37 -4.55 -25.99
N LYS A 342 9.51 -5.77 -26.53
CA LYS A 342 9.94 -6.98 -25.80
C LYS A 342 9.14 -7.22 -24.51
N PRO A 343 7.86 -7.64 -24.61
CA PRO A 343 7.06 -7.98 -23.43
C PRO A 343 7.76 -9.06 -22.59
N ARG A 344 7.61 -9.01 -21.27
CA ARG A 344 8.26 -9.95 -20.34
C ARG A 344 7.45 -11.23 -20.18
N CYS A 345 7.20 -11.98 -21.27
CA CYS A 345 6.29 -13.13 -21.23
C CYS A 345 6.77 -14.21 -20.26
N GLY A 346 8.08 -14.47 -20.17
CA GLY A 346 8.65 -15.46 -19.23
C GLY A 346 8.45 -15.16 -17.74
N SER A 347 8.02 -13.94 -17.37
CA SER A 347 7.67 -13.57 -15.97
C SER A 347 6.23 -13.07 -15.85
N CYS A 348 5.39 -13.33 -16.85
CA CYS A 348 4.01 -12.88 -16.89
C CYS A 348 3.10 -13.84 -16.12
N LEU A 349 2.34 -13.33 -15.15
CA LEU A 349 1.43 -14.10 -14.31
C LEU A 349 0.27 -14.77 -15.06
N ILE A 350 -0.06 -14.27 -16.25
CA ILE A 350 -1.17 -14.74 -17.10
C ILE A 350 -0.67 -15.25 -18.45
N GLU A 351 0.60 -15.68 -18.51
CA GLU A 351 1.24 -16.11 -19.77
C GLU A 351 0.51 -17.27 -20.43
N ASP A 352 0.13 -18.26 -19.64
CA ASP A 352 -0.59 -19.48 -20.02
C ASP A 352 -1.98 -19.19 -20.58
N LEU A 353 -2.63 -18.12 -20.08
CA LEU A 353 -3.94 -17.66 -20.52
C LEU A 353 -3.87 -16.67 -21.70
N CYS A 354 -2.69 -16.14 -22.00
CA CYS A 354 -2.50 -15.09 -22.99
C CYS A 354 -2.45 -15.65 -24.42
N GLU A 355 -3.35 -15.17 -25.27
CA GLU A 355 -3.48 -15.58 -26.69
C GLU A 355 -2.49 -14.88 -27.64
N PHE A 356 -1.51 -14.14 -27.11
CA PHE A 356 -0.53 -13.43 -27.93
C PHE A 356 0.41 -14.42 -28.64
N GLY A 357 0.50 -14.36 -29.98
CA GLY A 357 1.31 -15.29 -30.77
C GLY A 357 2.83 -15.07 -30.65
N ASP A 358 3.28 -13.82 -30.55
CA ASP A 358 4.71 -13.46 -30.58
C ASP A 358 5.31 -13.33 -29.17
N LYS A 359 5.16 -14.38 -28.33
CA LYS A 359 5.66 -14.37 -26.94
C LYS A 359 7.18 -14.31 -26.88
N VAL A 360 7.71 -13.64 -25.85
CA VAL A 360 9.15 -13.44 -25.65
C VAL A 360 9.57 -14.00 -24.28
N TYR A 361 10.41 -15.02 -24.28
CA TYR A 361 10.89 -15.73 -23.08
C TYR A 361 12.34 -15.40 -22.70
N ALA A 362 12.93 -14.39 -23.34
CA ALA A 362 14.33 -14.01 -23.18
C ALA A 362 14.65 -13.36 -21.83
#